data_AF-A0A1U8I5N3-F1
#
_entry.id   AF-A0A1U8I5N3-F1
#
_cell.length_a   1.000
_cell.length_b   1.000
_cell.length_c   1.000
_cell.angle_alpha   90.00
_cell.angle_beta   90.00
_cell.angle_gamma   90.00
#
_symmetry.space_group_name_H-M   'P 1'
#
loop_
_entity.id
_entity.type
_entity.pdbx_description
1 polymer ?
#
loop_
_entity_poly.entity_id
_entity_poly.type
_entity_poly.pdbx_seq_one_letter_code
_entity_poly.pdbx_strand_id
1 'polypeptide(L)'
;MRTSEASYLSEAYIFYEAILTREYFKEGSFQDFNLANKQLRFLARFLMVCLVLNRREMVHQLVNQLKMLVDECKRTFQDTDFKEWKLVVQEIVRFLKADTAFMNIRPLRYSLVLDPHPDVLPHVAAPVARKNLRLRDAVLSSYHHNEVKFSELTLDTFRMLQCLEWEPSGSFYLSAGGKNGQNGALGSSRINHSQDIADPTLPPNPRKAVLYRPSLTHFIAVLATICEELPPDGVLLVYLSASGTTGHTLSPSGSGTCFNAAENITRDFQSHTIHSDGTSTSSMSSPSNSPNPSASQKKGDCISYHTGCLQFGNCGSGGLNCIYPSDLIPFTRRPLFIIIESDASEVFKAISGAEKGERAALLLSPNCSFPIGSSDASRHSVGSLLTIFLTAPLQAFCLLLGISGSDIEMDTYKHAESLLSSSLNDWGLTLATSDNLDPVWAQILGDQFLRRFLLRFIFCRAVLTLFVQTYNKEEFHPECMPALPDAVSPRTSAFQTAVVQLAKLFHATKRFVFTEAIPLPDDINSGTRS
;
A
#
# COMPACT_ATOMS: atom_id res chain seq x y z
N MET A 1 -3.14 -13.04 -5.50
CA MET A 1 -4.49 -13.23 -4.92
C MET A 1 -5.47 -12.25 -5.57
N ARG A 2 -6.67 -12.69 -5.99
CA ARG A 2 -7.76 -11.78 -6.43
C ARG A 2 -8.85 -11.77 -5.37
N THR A 3 -9.10 -10.62 -4.74
CA THR A 3 -10.22 -10.43 -3.82
C THR A 3 -11.25 -9.55 -4.53
N SER A 4 -12.24 -10.18 -5.14
CA SER A 4 -13.30 -9.47 -5.90
C SER A 4 -14.53 -9.22 -5.05
N GLU A 5 -15.03 -10.23 -4.34
CA GLU A 5 -16.25 -10.12 -3.55
C GLU A 5 -16.02 -10.54 -2.09
N ALA A 6 -16.44 -9.67 -1.18
CA ALA A 6 -16.40 -9.96 0.25
C ALA A 6 -17.29 -11.16 0.63
N SER A 7 -18.34 -11.43 -0.14
CA SER A 7 -19.25 -12.60 0.00
C SER A 7 -18.47 -13.92 0.03
N TYR A 8 -17.61 -14.16 -0.96
CA TYR A 8 -16.82 -15.39 -1.05
C TYR A 8 -15.82 -15.53 0.12
N LEU A 9 -15.26 -14.42 0.60
CA LEU A 9 -14.40 -14.44 1.77
C LEU A 9 -15.19 -14.76 3.04
N SER A 10 -16.39 -14.21 3.19
CA SER A 10 -17.31 -14.52 4.30
C SER A 10 -17.77 -15.99 4.26
N GLU A 11 -18.10 -16.53 3.09
CA GLU A 11 -18.42 -17.95 2.92
C GLU A 11 -17.23 -18.84 3.30
N ALA A 12 -16.02 -18.49 2.85
CA ALA A 12 -14.80 -19.20 3.22
C ALA A 12 -14.55 -19.14 4.74
N TYR A 13 -14.83 -18.00 5.39
CA TYR A 13 -14.74 -17.87 6.84
C TYR A 13 -15.70 -18.84 7.54
N ILE A 14 -16.98 -18.86 7.16
CA ILE A 14 -17.99 -19.77 7.73
C ILE A 14 -17.55 -21.22 7.56
N PHE A 15 -17.03 -21.58 6.38
CA PHE A 15 -16.51 -22.92 6.11
C PHE A 15 -15.35 -23.30 7.05
N TYR A 16 -14.34 -22.43 7.19
CA TYR A 16 -13.18 -22.72 8.04
C TYR A 16 -13.53 -22.71 9.53
N GLU A 17 -14.42 -21.81 9.96
CA GLU A 17 -14.93 -21.77 11.34
C GLU A 17 -15.72 -23.03 11.67
N ALA A 18 -16.53 -23.54 10.74
CA ALA A 18 -17.23 -24.82 10.91
C ALA A 18 -16.25 -26.00 11.08
N ILE A 19 -15.12 -26.01 10.35
CA ILE A 19 -14.08 -27.03 10.52
C ILE A 19 -13.45 -26.93 11.92
N LEU A 20 -13.16 -25.71 12.38
CA LEU A 20 -12.54 -25.49 13.69
C LEU A 20 -13.48 -25.90 14.84
N THR A 21 -14.74 -25.44 14.79
CA THR A 21 -15.74 -25.64 15.86
C THR A 21 -16.18 -27.09 15.98
N ARG A 22 -16.19 -27.84 14.88
CA ARG A 22 -16.50 -29.27 14.87
C ARG A 22 -15.29 -30.15 15.21
N GLU A 23 -14.14 -29.54 15.51
CA GLU A 23 -12.93 -30.23 15.97
C GLU A 23 -12.49 -31.37 15.02
N TYR A 24 -12.59 -31.18 13.71
CA TYR A 24 -12.30 -32.22 12.68
C TYR A 24 -10.93 -32.90 12.80
N PHE A 25 -9.98 -32.25 13.47
CA PHE A 25 -8.61 -32.76 13.65
C PHE A 25 -8.36 -33.38 15.03
N LYS A 26 -9.35 -33.44 15.92
CA LYS A 26 -9.18 -33.88 17.32
C LYS A 26 -8.98 -35.39 17.48
N GLU A 27 -9.56 -36.19 16.57
CA GLU A 27 -9.49 -37.66 16.65
C GLU A 27 -8.22 -38.26 16.03
N GLY A 28 -7.40 -37.44 15.36
CA GLY A 28 -6.16 -37.92 14.78
C GLY A 28 -5.00 -37.82 15.74
N SER A 29 -4.22 -38.90 15.85
CA SER A 29 -3.02 -38.87 16.69
C SER A 29 -1.99 -37.91 16.10
N PHE A 30 -1.37 -37.09 16.95
CA PHE A 30 -0.24 -36.20 16.62
C PHE A 30 1.01 -36.93 16.10
N GLN A 31 0.94 -38.26 15.96
CA GLN A 31 1.95 -39.10 15.34
C GLN A 31 1.81 -39.18 13.81
N ASP A 32 0.62 -38.89 13.24
CA ASP A 32 0.46 -38.84 11.79
C ASP A 32 0.92 -37.48 11.25
N PHE A 33 2.16 -37.45 10.76
CA PHE A 33 2.76 -36.29 10.08
C PHE A 33 1.85 -35.68 9.01
N ASN A 34 1.16 -36.51 8.22
CA ASN A 34 0.33 -36.02 7.11
C ASN A 34 -0.89 -35.28 7.64
N LEU A 35 -1.47 -35.75 8.74
CA LEU A 35 -2.61 -35.09 9.35
C LEU A 35 -2.21 -33.77 10.02
N ALA A 36 -1.10 -33.76 10.76
CA ALA A 36 -0.56 -32.53 11.37
C ALA A 36 -0.25 -31.48 10.30
N ASN A 37 0.36 -31.86 9.18
CA ASN A 37 0.63 -30.95 8.06
C ASN A 37 -0.66 -30.44 7.41
N LYS A 38 -1.70 -31.28 7.26
CA LYS A 38 -3.03 -30.83 6.80
C LYS A 38 -3.64 -29.79 7.76
N GLN A 39 -3.55 -30.02 9.07
CA GLN A 39 -4.05 -29.09 10.07
C GLN A 39 -3.28 -27.76 10.07
N LEU A 40 -1.95 -27.79 9.95
CA LEU A 40 -1.13 -26.59 9.81
C LEU A 40 -1.51 -25.75 8.57
N ARG A 41 -1.70 -26.42 7.42
CA ARG A 41 -2.16 -25.76 6.18
C ARG A 41 -3.57 -25.21 6.30
N PHE A 42 -4.45 -25.89 7.01
CA PHE A 42 -5.79 -25.40 7.34
C PHE A 42 -5.71 -24.12 8.17
N LEU A 43 -4.96 -24.14 9.28
CA LEU A 43 -4.79 -22.97 10.15
C LEU A 43 -4.18 -21.79 9.40
N ALA A 44 -3.16 -22.01 8.57
CA ALA A 44 -2.54 -20.96 7.77
C ALA A 44 -3.52 -20.33 6.76
N ARG A 45 -4.35 -21.14 6.08
CA ARG A 45 -5.37 -20.62 5.15
C ARG A 45 -6.48 -19.88 5.89
N PHE A 46 -6.96 -20.42 7.01
CA PHE A 46 -7.99 -19.76 7.80
C PHE A 46 -7.48 -18.42 8.36
N LEU A 47 -6.23 -18.39 8.82
CA LEU A 47 -5.57 -17.18 9.28
C LEU A 47 -5.53 -16.10 8.18
N MET A 48 -5.21 -16.45 6.94
CA MET A 48 -5.27 -15.52 5.81
C MET A 48 -6.68 -14.94 5.59
N VAL A 49 -7.72 -15.77 5.65
CA VAL A 49 -9.12 -15.31 5.53
C VAL A 49 -9.47 -14.35 6.67
N CYS A 50 -9.14 -14.71 7.91
CA CYS A 50 -9.41 -13.87 9.08
C CYS A 50 -8.65 -12.53 9.04
N LEU A 51 -7.41 -12.53 8.55
CA LEU A 51 -6.63 -11.30 8.35
C LEU A 51 -7.30 -10.37 7.34
N VAL A 52 -7.64 -10.89 6.15
CA VAL A 52 -8.30 -10.09 5.10
C VAL A 52 -9.67 -9.58 5.55
N LEU A 53 -10.44 -10.40 6.29
CA LEU A 53 -11.71 -10.00 6.89
C LEU A 53 -11.57 -9.11 8.14
N ASN A 54 -10.34 -8.80 8.57
CA ASN A 54 -10.05 -7.99 9.76
C ASN A 54 -10.68 -8.56 11.06
N ARG A 55 -10.79 -9.89 11.16
CA ARG A 55 -11.30 -10.63 12.34
C ARG A 55 -10.19 -10.86 13.37
N ARG A 56 -9.76 -9.77 14.01
CA ARG A 56 -8.54 -9.74 14.85
C ARG A 56 -8.55 -10.72 16.02
N GLU A 57 -9.67 -10.84 16.73
CA GLU A 57 -9.78 -11.78 17.86
C GLU A 57 -9.51 -13.21 17.40
N MET A 58 -10.13 -13.59 16.28
CA MET A 58 -9.96 -14.90 15.67
C MET A 58 -8.52 -15.11 15.16
N VAL A 59 -7.91 -14.08 14.58
CA VAL A 59 -6.49 -14.08 14.17
C VAL A 59 -5.59 -14.41 15.36
N HIS A 60 -5.77 -13.74 16.51
CA HIS A 60 -4.97 -14.01 17.70
C HIS A 60 -5.16 -15.44 18.24
N GLN A 61 -6.41 -15.94 18.25
CA GLN A 61 -6.70 -17.32 18.64
C GLN A 61 -6.00 -18.33 17.72
N LEU A 62 -6.11 -18.15 16.40
CA LEU A 62 -5.51 -19.03 15.40
C LEU A 62 -3.98 -19.01 15.45
N VAL A 63 -3.36 -17.86 15.68
CA VAL A 63 -1.91 -17.74 15.83
C VAL A 63 -1.40 -18.53 17.04
N ASN A 64 -2.13 -18.47 18.16
CA ASN A 64 -1.77 -19.23 19.34
C ASN A 64 -1.92 -20.74 19.10
N GLN A 65 -3.00 -21.18 18.43
CA GLN A 65 -3.16 -22.58 18.05
C GLN A 65 -2.06 -23.05 17.09
N LEU A 66 -1.70 -22.23 16.10
CA LEU A 66 -0.63 -22.53 15.15
C LEU A 66 0.73 -22.69 15.85
N LYS A 67 1.05 -21.79 16.80
CA LYS A 67 2.27 -21.90 17.62
C LYS A 67 2.33 -23.23 18.37
N MET A 68 1.27 -23.54 19.12
CA MET A 68 1.20 -24.77 19.92
C MET A 68 1.36 -26.02 19.04
N LEU A 69 0.68 -26.05 17.89
CA LEU A 69 0.77 -27.18 16.97
C LEU A 69 2.16 -27.34 16.36
N VAL A 70 2.82 -26.25 15.96
CA VAL A 70 4.20 -26.29 15.43
C VAL A 70 5.19 -26.77 16.50
N ASP A 71 5.04 -26.31 17.74
CA ASP A 71 5.92 -26.73 18.85
C ASP A 71 5.78 -28.22 19.17
N GLU A 72 4.58 -28.78 19.08
CA GLU A 72 4.32 -30.21 19.22
C GLU A 72 4.87 -31.03 18.04
N CYS A 73 4.77 -30.49 16.82
CA CYS A 73 5.30 -31.09 15.60
C CYS A 73 6.83 -31.22 15.58
N LYS A 74 7.56 -30.53 16.48
CA LYS A 74 9.02 -30.59 16.59
C LYS A 74 9.57 -32.01 16.74
N ARG A 75 8.81 -32.93 17.35
CA ARG A 75 9.23 -34.32 17.55
C ARG A 75 9.00 -35.23 16.35
N THR A 76 8.10 -34.83 15.44
CA THR A 76 7.57 -35.70 14.37
C THR A 76 8.01 -35.25 12.98
N PHE A 77 8.36 -33.97 12.81
CA PHE A 77 8.70 -33.36 11.52
C PHE A 77 10.18 -33.52 11.19
N GLN A 78 10.51 -33.53 9.90
CA GLN A 78 11.89 -33.38 9.45
C GLN A 78 12.40 -31.97 9.82
N ASP A 79 13.71 -31.84 10.05
CA ASP A 79 14.33 -30.57 10.46
C ASP A 79 14.06 -29.42 9.47
N THR A 80 13.87 -29.72 8.18
CA THR A 80 13.52 -28.75 7.14
C THR A 80 12.09 -28.25 7.29
N ASP A 81 11.12 -29.17 7.34
CA ASP A 81 9.69 -28.82 7.42
C ASP A 81 9.38 -28.05 8.70
N PHE A 82 9.98 -28.46 9.83
CA PHE A 82 9.83 -27.75 11.09
C PHE A 82 10.37 -26.32 11.00
N LYS A 83 11.53 -26.12 10.35
CA LYS A 83 12.10 -24.77 10.14
C LYS A 83 11.18 -23.91 9.27
N GLU A 84 10.60 -24.46 8.21
CA GLU A 84 9.65 -23.75 7.35
C GLU A 84 8.40 -23.31 8.13
N TRP A 85 7.76 -24.20 8.88
CA TRP A 85 6.59 -23.86 9.69
C TRP A 85 6.92 -22.88 10.83
N LYS A 86 8.10 -23.01 11.43
CA LYS A 86 8.60 -22.03 12.40
C LYS A 86 8.79 -20.65 11.76
N LEU A 87 9.26 -20.57 10.53
CA LEU A 87 9.35 -19.31 9.78
C LEU A 87 7.96 -18.72 9.55
N VAL A 88 6.95 -19.54 9.17
CA VAL A 88 5.56 -19.07 9.01
C VAL A 88 5.02 -18.46 10.31
N VAL A 89 5.26 -19.10 11.46
CA VAL A 89 4.88 -18.57 12.78
C VAL A 89 5.61 -17.26 13.10
N GLN A 90 6.90 -17.18 12.79
CA GLN A 90 7.69 -15.95 12.99
C GLN A 90 7.21 -14.81 12.08
N GLU A 91 6.87 -15.11 10.82
CA GLU A 91 6.31 -14.15 9.88
C GLU A 91 5.00 -13.56 10.41
N ILE A 92 4.02 -14.39 10.81
CA ILE A 92 2.75 -13.84 11.33
C ILE A 92 2.94 -13.06 12.63
N VAL A 93 3.80 -13.51 13.54
CA VAL A 93 4.05 -12.78 14.79
C VAL A 93 4.69 -11.42 14.50
N ARG A 94 5.66 -11.36 13.57
CA ARG A 94 6.28 -10.11 13.14
C ARG A 94 5.25 -9.21 12.44
N PHE A 95 4.43 -9.78 11.57
CA PHE A 95 3.36 -9.08 10.87
C PHE A 95 2.37 -8.45 11.84
N LEU A 96 1.85 -9.24 12.78
CA LEU A 96 0.95 -8.73 13.80
C LEU A 96 1.63 -7.71 14.68
N LYS A 97 2.88 -7.88 15.09
CA LYS A 97 3.59 -6.86 15.88
C LYS A 97 3.70 -5.51 15.14
N ALA A 98 3.94 -5.55 13.84
CA ALA A 98 4.00 -4.35 13.01
C ALA A 98 2.62 -3.71 12.76
N ASP A 99 1.56 -4.52 12.71
CA ASP A 99 0.17 -4.07 12.61
C ASP A 99 -0.40 -3.58 13.96
N THR A 100 -0.03 -4.23 15.07
CA THR A 100 -0.50 -3.95 16.43
C THR A 100 0.20 -2.78 17.10
N ALA A 101 1.25 -2.22 16.51
CA ALA A 101 1.91 -1.04 17.07
C ALA A 101 0.96 0.17 17.26
N PHE A 102 -0.26 0.13 16.68
CA PHE A 102 -1.23 1.24 16.71
C PHE A 102 -2.70 0.77 16.88
N MET A 103 -2.97 -0.21 17.74
CA MET A 103 -4.31 -0.79 17.87
C MET A 103 -5.39 0.15 18.48
N ASN A 104 -6.57 0.13 17.83
CA ASN A 104 -7.93 0.21 18.41
C ASN A 104 -8.68 1.55 18.49
N ILE A 105 -8.53 2.47 17.53
CA ILE A 105 -9.40 3.67 17.53
C ILE A 105 -10.12 3.89 16.20
N ARG A 106 -9.40 3.86 15.07
CA ARG A 106 -10.02 3.99 13.73
C ARG A 106 -9.71 2.78 12.85
N PRO A 107 -10.73 2.11 12.27
CA PRO A 107 -10.51 1.07 11.27
C PRO A 107 -9.86 1.65 10.00
N LEU A 108 -9.02 0.85 9.34
CA LEU A 108 -8.44 1.22 8.04
C LEU A 108 -9.50 1.30 6.94
N ARG A 109 -10.56 0.47 7.07
CA ARG A 109 -11.71 0.45 6.16
C ARG A 109 -12.49 1.75 6.20
N TYR A 110 -13.35 1.95 5.21
CA TYR A 110 -14.25 3.10 5.17
C TYR A 110 -15.45 2.85 6.08
N SER A 111 -15.60 3.63 7.15
CA SER A 111 -16.68 3.44 8.13
C SER A 111 -17.66 4.60 8.07
N LEU A 112 -18.94 4.34 7.81
CA LEU A 112 -19.99 5.39 7.81
C LEU A 112 -20.20 6.08 9.16
N VAL A 113 -19.65 5.52 10.24
CA VAL A 113 -19.69 6.14 11.58
C VAL A 113 -18.64 7.24 11.71
N LEU A 114 -17.51 7.13 11.01
CA LEU A 114 -16.34 7.99 11.15
C LEU A 114 -16.02 8.80 9.90
N ASP A 115 -16.43 8.30 8.73
CA ASP A 115 -16.24 8.87 7.42
C ASP A 115 -17.59 9.38 6.89
N PRO A 116 -17.62 10.47 6.09
CA PRO A 116 -18.86 11.04 5.56
C PRO A 116 -19.59 10.07 4.62
N HIS A 117 -20.92 10.11 4.60
CA HIS A 117 -21.69 9.29 3.67
C HIS A 117 -21.42 9.72 2.21
N PRO A 118 -21.31 8.79 1.24
CA PRO A 118 -21.06 9.12 -0.18
C PRO A 118 -21.99 10.19 -0.75
N ASP A 119 -23.27 10.18 -0.36
CA ASP A 119 -24.27 11.14 -0.84
C ASP A 119 -24.06 12.58 -0.32
N VAL A 120 -23.33 12.75 0.77
CA VAL A 120 -23.05 14.05 1.39
C VAL A 120 -21.77 14.67 0.81
N LEU A 121 -21.02 13.92 -0.01
CA LEU A 121 -19.77 14.41 -0.58
C LEU A 121 -20.04 15.58 -1.54
N PRO A 122 -19.28 16.68 -1.42
CA PRO A 122 -19.49 17.85 -2.24
C PRO A 122 -19.24 17.51 -3.71
N HIS A 123 -20.25 17.79 -4.53
CA HIS A 123 -20.17 17.58 -5.97
C HIS A 123 -19.39 18.72 -6.61
N VAL A 124 -18.39 18.37 -7.43
CA VAL A 124 -17.63 19.35 -8.20
C VAL A 124 -18.52 19.93 -9.29
N ALA A 125 -18.46 21.24 -9.52
CA ALA A 125 -19.32 21.91 -10.50
C ALA A 125 -19.20 21.29 -11.92
N ALA A 126 -20.36 21.18 -12.57
CA ALA A 126 -20.58 20.36 -13.78
C ALA A 126 -19.77 20.65 -15.05
N PRO A 127 -19.08 21.80 -15.29
CA PRO A 127 -18.29 21.96 -16.52
C PRO A 127 -17.07 21.02 -16.61
N VAL A 128 -16.56 20.57 -15.46
CA VAL A 128 -15.27 19.88 -15.31
C VAL A 128 -15.44 18.35 -15.14
N ALA A 129 -16.49 17.91 -14.46
CA ALA A 129 -16.79 16.50 -14.23
C ALA A 129 -17.58 15.87 -15.40
N ARG A 130 -16.92 15.60 -16.54
CA ARG A 130 -17.57 15.00 -17.72
C ARG A 130 -18.02 13.55 -17.53
N LYS A 131 -17.50 12.83 -16.52
CA LYS A 131 -17.80 11.42 -16.24
C LYS A 131 -17.85 11.18 -14.72
N ASN A 132 -18.91 10.54 -14.25
CA ASN A 132 -19.01 10.06 -12.85
C ASN A 132 -18.19 8.79 -12.71
N LEU A 133 -16.87 8.96 -12.59
CA LEU A 133 -15.95 7.85 -12.45
C LEU A 133 -16.02 7.23 -11.05
N ARG A 134 -15.93 5.91 -10.97
CA ARG A 134 -15.89 5.14 -9.73
C ARG A 134 -14.72 4.17 -9.74
N LEU A 135 -14.12 3.94 -8.58
CA LEU A 135 -13.08 2.94 -8.44
C LEU A 135 -13.69 1.55 -8.60
N ARG A 136 -13.23 0.81 -9.63
CA ARG A 136 -13.74 -0.52 -9.96
C ARG A 136 -12.73 -1.61 -9.71
N ASP A 137 -11.47 -1.33 -10.04
CA ASP A 137 -10.39 -2.30 -9.94
C ASP A 137 -9.16 -1.65 -9.31
N ALA A 138 -8.39 -2.44 -8.58
CA ALA A 138 -7.14 -2.05 -7.97
C ALA A 138 -6.07 -3.14 -8.16
N VAL A 139 -4.88 -2.76 -8.59
CA VAL A 139 -3.68 -3.61 -8.63
C VAL A 139 -2.75 -3.13 -7.53
N LEU A 140 -2.45 -4.01 -6.57
CA LEU A 140 -1.57 -3.72 -5.44
C LEU A 140 -0.34 -4.61 -5.56
N SER A 141 0.84 -4.00 -5.69
CA SER A 141 2.08 -4.77 -5.80
C SER A 141 3.22 -4.13 -5.00
N SER A 142 4.00 -4.98 -4.33
CA SER A 142 5.18 -4.56 -3.59
C SER A 142 6.41 -5.44 -3.84
N TYR A 143 7.57 -4.78 -3.84
CA TYR A 143 8.87 -5.35 -4.18
C TYR A 143 10.01 -4.94 -3.27
N HIS A 144 9.80 -4.18 -2.20
CA HIS A 144 10.93 -3.90 -1.32
C HIS A 144 11.51 -5.18 -0.72
N HIS A 145 12.82 -5.13 -0.50
CA HIS A 145 13.53 -6.20 0.19
C HIS A 145 13.24 -6.10 1.69
N ASN A 146 13.12 -7.25 2.35
CA ASN A 146 12.92 -7.37 3.80
C ASN A 146 11.64 -6.73 4.37
N GLU A 147 10.59 -6.58 3.56
CA GLU A 147 9.29 -6.14 4.04
C GLU A 147 8.69 -7.12 5.05
N VAL A 148 7.99 -6.55 6.04
CA VAL A 148 7.15 -7.36 6.92
C VAL A 148 5.99 -7.91 6.11
N LYS A 149 5.86 -9.23 6.09
CA LYS A 149 4.83 -9.96 5.36
C LYS A 149 4.35 -11.18 6.13
N PHE A 150 3.19 -11.67 5.74
CA PHE A 150 2.73 -13.00 6.04
C PHE A 150 2.28 -13.67 4.75
N SER A 151 2.91 -14.79 4.40
CA SER A 151 2.70 -15.45 3.10
C SER A 151 3.05 -14.48 1.94
N GLU A 152 2.11 -14.22 1.04
CA GLU A 152 2.21 -13.30 -0.10
C GLU A 152 1.68 -11.89 0.21
N LEU A 153 1.23 -11.62 1.43
CA LEU A 153 0.63 -10.34 1.79
C LEU A 153 1.62 -9.52 2.62
N THR A 154 2.09 -8.41 2.05
CA THR A 154 2.98 -7.46 2.71
C THR A 154 2.16 -6.51 3.59
N LEU A 155 2.78 -5.91 4.60
CA LEU A 155 2.09 -4.98 5.50
C LEU A 155 1.44 -3.82 4.74
N ASP A 156 2.15 -3.27 3.76
CA ASP A 156 1.69 -2.13 2.98
C ASP A 156 0.56 -2.51 2.02
N THR A 157 0.68 -3.64 1.32
CA THR A 157 -0.42 -4.16 0.47
C THR A 157 -1.63 -4.54 1.29
N PHE A 158 -1.46 -5.08 2.51
CA PHE A 158 -2.56 -5.33 3.44
C PHE A 158 -3.27 -4.04 3.85
N ARG A 159 -2.55 -2.99 4.22
CA ARG A 159 -3.16 -1.71 4.61
C ARG A 159 -3.92 -1.06 3.45
N MET A 160 -3.33 -1.04 2.26
CA MET A 160 -3.99 -0.57 1.05
C MET A 160 -5.24 -1.40 0.73
N LEU A 161 -5.16 -2.72 0.87
CA LEU A 161 -6.30 -3.64 0.70
C LEU A 161 -7.44 -3.27 1.65
N GLN A 162 -7.15 -3.08 2.95
CA GLN A 162 -8.17 -2.73 3.95
C GLN A 162 -8.79 -1.35 3.67
N CYS A 163 -8.03 -0.36 3.20
CA CYS A 163 -8.58 0.96 2.87
C CYS A 163 -9.53 0.97 1.67
N LEU A 164 -9.56 -0.11 0.89
CA LEU A 164 -10.42 -0.32 -0.28
C LEU A 164 -11.66 -1.19 0.04
N GLU A 165 -11.99 -1.34 1.31
CA GLU A 165 -13.17 -2.08 1.78
C GLU A 165 -14.05 -1.18 2.64
N TRP A 166 -15.37 -1.41 2.59
CA TRP A 166 -16.30 -0.90 3.58
C TRP A 166 -16.13 -1.61 4.93
N GLU A 167 -16.19 -0.85 6.01
CA GLU A 167 -16.34 -1.41 7.34
C GLU A 167 -17.77 -1.95 7.48
N PRO A 168 -17.96 -3.22 7.89
CA PRO A 168 -19.30 -3.78 8.11
C PRO A 168 -20.02 -2.97 9.20
N SER A 169 -20.89 -2.04 8.77
CA SER A 169 -21.51 -1.05 9.64
C SER A 169 -23.00 -1.00 9.31
N GLY A 170 -23.79 -1.87 9.93
CA GLY A 170 -25.25 -1.76 9.94
C GLY A 170 -25.76 -1.05 11.20
N SER A 171 -27.01 -0.57 11.18
CA SER A 171 -27.72 -0.03 12.36
C SER A 171 -27.70 -0.94 13.60
N PHE A 172 -27.36 -2.21 13.43
CA PHE A 172 -27.15 -3.20 14.49
C PHE A 172 -25.93 -2.94 15.39
N TYR A 173 -24.94 -2.14 14.96
CA TYR A 173 -23.78 -1.78 15.81
C TYR A 173 -24.17 -0.84 16.96
N LEU A 174 -25.12 0.08 16.73
CA LEU A 174 -25.57 1.02 17.75
C LEU A 174 -26.35 0.34 18.89
N SER A 175 -26.94 -0.83 18.64
CA SER A 175 -27.73 -1.54 19.66
C SER A 175 -26.88 -2.28 20.71
N ALA A 176 -25.56 -2.38 20.53
CA ALA A 176 -24.66 -2.99 21.52
C ALA A 176 -24.14 -1.99 22.57
N GLY A 177 -24.28 -0.68 22.33
CA GLY A 177 -23.83 0.38 23.25
C GLY A 177 -24.78 0.69 24.42
N GLY A 178 -25.88 -0.05 24.60
CA GLY A 178 -26.87 0.27 25.61
C GLY A 178 -27.68 -0.91 26.10
N LYS A 179 -27.07 -1.83 26.87
CA LYS A 179 -27.81 -2.72 27.80
C LYS A 179 -27.01 -2.95 29.09
N ASN A 180 -27.07 -1.97 29.97
CA ASN A 180 -27.03 -2.24 31.41
C ASN A 180 -28.43 -2.75 31.79
N GLY A 181 -28.56 -4.05 32.15
CA GLY A 181 -29.84 -4.63 32.56
C GLY A 181 -29.83 -6.15 32.60
N GLN A 182 -29.68 -6.67 33.81
CA GLN A 182 -29.68 -8.08 34.25
C GLN A 182 -30.75 -8.98 33.60
N ASN A 183 -30.37 -10.19 33.15
CA ASN A 183 -30.83 -11.49 33.72
C ASN A 183 -30.43 -12.69 32.83
N GLY A 184 -30.22 -13.83 33.48
CA GLY A 184 -29.44 -14.99 33.04
C GLY A 184 -29.94 -15.82 31.85
N ALA A 185 -28.98 -16.36 31.10
CA ALA A 185 -28.86 -17.78 30.73
C ALA A 185 -27.54 -17.99 29.97
N LEU A 186 -26.69 -18.92 30.43
CA LEU A 186 -25.53 -19.40 29.68
C LEU A 186 -26.02 -20.10 28.40
N GLY A 187 -25.90 -19.45 27.25
CA GLY A 187 -26.23 -19.99 25.94
C GLY A 187 -25.17 -19.58 24.93
N SER A 188 -24.60 -20.57 24.24
CA SER A 188 -23.64 -20.50 23.13
C SER A 188 -23.60 -19.16 22.38
N SER A 189 -22.43 -18.53 22.34
CA SER A 189 -22.13 -17.36 21.50
C SER A 189 -22.25 -17.75 20.01
N ARG A 190 -23.47 -17.76 19.48
CA ARG A 190 -23.70 -17.77 18.04
C ARG A 190 -23.33 -16.38 17.54
N ILE A 191 -22.16 -16.26 16.93
CA ILE A 191 -21.79 -15.08 16.15
C ILE A 191 -22.87 -14.91 15.07
N ASN A 192 -23.63 -13.80 15.13
CA ASN A 192 -24.65 -13.52 14.12
C ASN A 192 -23.97 -13.14 12.81
N HIS A 193 -23.78 -14.12 11.91
CA HIS A 193 -23.22 -13.90 10.56
C HIS A 193 -23.99 -12.85 9.73
N SER A 194 -25.21 -12.48 10.14
CA SER A 194 -26.01 -11.40 9.54
C SER A 194 -25.48 -10.00 9.83
N GLN A 195 -24.55 -9.83 10.78
CA GLN A 195 -23.95 -8.53 11.12
C GLN A 195 -22.83 -8.10 10.14
N ASP A 196 -22.37 -9.01 9.27
CA ASP A 196 -21.36 -8.74 8.23
C ASP A 196 -21.95 -8.36 6.86
N ILE A 197 -23.27 -8.27 6.75
CA ILE A 197 -23.92 -7.88 5.49
C ILE A 197 -23.63 -6.40 5.29
N ALA A 198 -22.79 -6.09 4.29
CA ALA A 198 -22.57 -4.73 3.81
C ALA A 198 -23.93 -4.08 3.49
N ASP A 199 -24.09 -2.82 3.90
CA ASP A 199 -25.31 -2.07 3.62
C ASP A 199 -25.60 -2.11 2.11
N PRO A 200 -26.76 -2.65 1.67
CA PRO A 200 -27.08 -2.81 0.25
C PRO A 200 -27.23 -1.47 -0.47
N THR A 201 -27.32 -0.36 0.25
CA THR A 201 -27.35 0.99 -0.32
C THR A 201 -25.96 1.48 -0.73
N LEU A 202 -24.89 0.85 -0.24
CA LEU A 202 -23.53 1.23 -0.57
C LEU A 202 -23.07 0.67 -1.93
N PRO A 203 -22.21 1.41 -2.65
CA PRO A 203 -21.54 0.88 -3.83
C PRO A 203 -20.75 -0.40 -3.51
N PRO A 204 -20.62 -1.33 -4.48
CA PRO A 204 -19.79 -2.52 -4.28
C PRO A 204 -18.32 -2.15 -4.06
N ASN A 205 -17.61 -2.98 -3.29
CA ASN A 205 -16.15 -2.85 -3.14
C ASN A 205 -15.45 -3.05 -4.50
N PRO A 206 -14.33 -2.36 -4.75
CA PRO A 206 -13.53 -2.60 -5.95
C PRO A 206 -12.90 -3.99 -5.92
N ARG A 207 -12.68 -4.56 -7.12
CA ARG A 207 -11.94 -5.80 -7.31
C ARG A 207 -10.45 -5.54 -7.10
N LYS A 208 -9.76 -6.39 -6.33
CA LYS A 208 -8.37 -6.15 -5.96
C LYS A 208 -7.50 -7.31 -6.43
N ALA A 209 -6.44 -7.02 -7.17
CA ALA A 209 -5.41 -7.95 -7.56
C ALA A 209 -4.14 -7.65 -6.76
N VAL A 210 -3.87 -8.48 -5.74
CA VAL A 210 -2.64 -8.40 -4.95
C VAL A 210 -1.59 -9.30 -5.60
N LEU A 211 -0.49 -8.69 -6.03
CA LEU A 211 0.62 -9.36 -6.69
C LEU A 211 1.88 -9.22 -5.84
N TYR A 212 2.32 -10.33 -5.25
CA TYR A 212 3.57 -10.39 -4.51
C TYR A 212 4.71 -10.73 -5.46
N ARG A 213 5.64 -9.78 -5.63
CA ARG A 213 6.80 -9.92 -6.51
C ARG A 213 6.51 -10.59 -7.88
N PRO A 214 5.53 -10.12 -8.68
CA PRO A 214 5.31 -10.64 -10.04
C PRO A 214 6.57 -10.60 -10.95
N SER A 215 6.56 -11.27 -12.09
CA SER A 215 7.45 -10.86 -13.18
C SER A 215 6.88 -9.61 -13.86
N LEU A 216 7.71 -8.83 -14.58
CA LEU A 216 7.21 -7.69 -15.37
C LEU A 216 6.11 -8.13 -16.34
N THR A 217 6.33 -9.24 -17.05
CA THR A 217 5.35 -9.80 -17.98
C THR A 217 4.04 -10.21 -17.30
N HIS A 218 4.11 -10.77 -16.09
CA HIS A 218 2.92 -11.12 -15.33
C HIS A 218 2.16 -9.87 -14.88
N PHE A 219 2.87 -8.84 -14.39
CA PHE A 219 2.26 -7.56 -14.00
C PHE A 219 1.54 -6.91 -15.19
N ILE A 220 2.21 -6.79 -16.34
CA ILE A 220 1.64 -6.20 -17.56
C ILE A 220 0.44 -7.01 -18.07
N ALA A 221 0.50 -8.35 -18.02
CA ALA A 221 -0.61 -9.20 -18.43
C ALA A 221 -1.85 -9.01 -17.53
N VAL A 222 -1.65 -8.90 -16.21
CA VAL A 222 -2.74 -8.63 -15.25
C VAL A 222 -3.31 -7.24 -15.49
N LEU A 223 -2.45 -6.24 -15.67
CA LEU A 223 -2.85 -4.85 -15.95
C LEU A 223 -3.67 -4.75 -17.24
N ALA A 224 -3.22 -5.39 -18.32
CA ALA A 224 -3.93 -5.46 -19.60
C ALA A 224 -5.29 -6.13 -19.49
N THR A 225 -5.36 -7.27 -18.78
CA THR A 225 -6.63 -7.98 -18.56
C THR A 225 -7.64 -7.08 -17.84
N ILE A 226 -7.20 -6.40 -16.78
CA ILE A 226 -8.08 -5.51 -16.00
C ILE A 226 -8.49 -4.30 -16.83
N CYS A 227 -7.57 -3.67 -17.56
CA CYS A 227 -7.90 -2.54 -18.43
C CYS A 227 -8.90 -2.90 -19.52
N GLU A 228 -8.87 -4.11 -20.06
CA GLU A 228 -9.86 -4.58 -21.04
C GLU A 228 -11.24 -4.75 -20.41
N GLU A 229 -11.30 -5.40 -19.23
CA GLU A 229 -12.54 -5.65 -18.47
C GLU A 229 -13.14 -4.39 -17.80
N LEU A 230 -12.39 -3.29 -17.68
CA LEU A 230 -12.80 -2.10 -16.93
C LEU A 230 -14.05 -1.43 -17.56
N PRO A 231 -15.14 -1.18 -16.82
CA PRO A 231 -16.31 -0.54 -17.40
C PRO A 231 -16.01 0.94 -17.77
N PRO A 232 -16.84 1.59 -18.61
CA PRO A 232 -16.59 2.96 -19.09
C PRO A 232 -16.64 4.03 -17.99
N ASP A 233 -17.31 3.75 -16.87
CA ASP A 233 -17.34 4.56 -15.65
C ASP A 233 -16.25 4.16 -14.64
N GLY A 234 -15.38 3.20 -14.99
CA GLY A 234 -14.37 2.65 -14.09
C GLY A 234 -13.06 3.41 -14.11
N VAL A 235 -12.50 3.60 -12.91
CA VAL A 235 -11.09 3.96 -12.68
C VAL A 235 -10.35 2.75 -12.16
N LEU A 236 -9.12 2.59 -12.64
CA LEU A 236 -8.18 1.60 -12.15
C LEU A 236 -7.14 2.26 -11.23
N LEU A 237 -7.06 1.76 -10.00
CA LEU A 237 -6.00 2.10 -9.05
C LEU A 237 -4.78 1.19 -9.28
N VAL A 238 -3.59 1.75 -9.42
CA VAL A 238 -2.32 1.01 -9.48
C VAL A 238 -1.44 1.48 -8.34
N TYR A 239 -1.20 0.62 -7.37
CA TYR A 239 -0.25 0.87 -6.27
C TYR A 239 1.01 0.04 -6.49
N LEU A 240 2.15 0.72 -6.58
CA LEU A 240 3.47 0.11 -6.73
C LEU A 240 4.37 0.60 -5.61
N SER A 241 4.93 -0.34 -4.85
CA SER A 241 5.95 -0.06 -3.84
C SER A 241 7.22 -0.83 -4.16
N ALA A 242 8.29 -0.12 -4.47
CA ALA A 242 9.54 -0.73 -4.92
C ALA A 242 10.72 0.23 -4.79
N SER A 243 11.92 -0.34 -4.65
CA SER A 243 13.16 0.44 -4.73
C SER A 243 13.41 0.89 -6.16
N GLY A 244 13.78 2.16 -6.29
CA GLY A 244 14.16 2.79 -7.53
C GLY A 244 15.60 2.49 -7.90
N THR A 245 15.88 2.50 -9.19
CA THR A 245 17.24 2.56 -9.71
C THR A 245 17.37 3.84 -10.51
N THR A 246 18.09 4.81 -9.97
CA THR A 246 18.55 5.98 -10.74
C THR A 246 19.97 5.67 -11.20
N GLY A 247 20.35 6.12 -12.40
CA GLY A 247 21.69 5.88 -12.97
C GLY A 247 22.86 6.49 -12.18
N HIS A 248 22.63 6.96 -10.95
CA HIS A 248 23.64 7.46 -10.04
C HIS A 248 24.08 6.37 -9.06
N THR A 249 25.10 5.63 -9.44
CA THR A 249 25.90 4.86 -8.48
C THR A 249 26.73 5.83 -7.65
N LEU A 250 26.13 6.44 -6.63
CA LEU A 250 26.84 7.05 -5.52
C LEU A 250 26.37 6.38 -4.24
N SER A 251 26.99 5.24 -3.95
CA SER A 251 26.87 4.54 -2.67
C SER A 251 27.27 5.49 -1.54
N PRO A 252 26.47 5.65 -0.47
CA PRO A 252 26.97 6.26 0.75
C PRO A 252 27.91 5.27 1.43
N SER A 253 29.16 5.68 1.60
CA SER A 253 30.23 4.96 2.28
C SER A 253 29.78 4.47 3.67
N GLY A 254 29.75 3.15 3.85
CA GLY A 254 29.49 2.49 5.13
C GLY A 254 30.14 1.11 5.16
N SER A 255 31.34 1.06 5.75
CA SER A 255 32.20 -0.11 6.01
C SER A 255 31.46 -1.44 6.24
N GLY A 256 31.68 -2.39 5.33
CA GLY A 256 31.35 -3.81 5.51
C GLY A 256 31.98 -4.62 4.38
N THR A 257 33.20 -5.09 4.59
CA THR A 257 33.97 -5.96 3.68
C THR A 257 33.15 -7.14 3.17
N CYS A 258 32.78 -7.13 1.89
CA CYS A 258 32.50 -8.34 1.12
C CYS A 258 33.65 -8.56 0.15
N PHE A 259 34.31 -9.70 0.31
CA PHE A 259 35.43 -10.15 -0.51
C PHE A 259 34.98 -10.38 -1.96
N ASN A 260 35.75 -9.80 -2.89
CA ASN A 260 35.66 -10.04 -4.32
C ASN A 260 35.99 -11.51 -4.62
N ALA A 261 35.06 -12.24 -5.24
CA ALA A 261 35.32 -13.53 -5.87
C ALA A 261 34.45 -13.69 -7.11
N ALA A 262 34.78 -12.96 -8.18
CA ALA A 262 34.32 -13.27 -9.54
C ALA A 262 35.20 -12.56 -10.58
N GLU A 263 36.51 -12.83 -10.55
CA GLU A 263 37.32 -12.74 -11.75
C GLU A 263 38.04 -14.08 -11.93
N ASN A 264 37.99 -14.57 -13.17
CA ASN A 264 38.60 -15.79 -13.69
C ASN A 264 37.84 -17.09 -13.38
N ILE A 265 37.06 -17.56 -14.35
CA ILE A 265 37.29 -18.82 -15.10
C ILE A 265 36.41 -18.77 -16.35
N THR A 266 36.97 -18.24 -17.43
CA THR A 266 36.67 -18.73 -18.79
C THR A 266 37.69 -19.83 -19.07
N ARG A 267 37.25 -21.08 -19.11
CA ARG A 267 37.68 -22.09 -20.09
C ARG A 267 36.90 -23.39 -19.91
N ASP A 268 36.46 -23.89 -21.07
CA ASP A 268 36.06 -25.26 -21.37
C ASP A 268 34.77 -25.78 -20.75
N PHE A 269 33.69 -25.67 -21.50
CA PHE A 269 32.82 -26.81 -21.78
C PHE A 269 32.26 -26.71 -23.20
N GLN A 270 32.79 -27.57 -24.09
CA GLN A 270 32.26 -27.85 -25.42
C GLN A 270 30.82 -28.37 -25.31
N SER A 271 29.86 -27.72 -25.98
CA SER A 271 28.60 -28.35 -26.37
C SER A 271 28.64 -28.61 -27.87
N HIS A 272 28.67 -29.90 -28.22
CA HIS A 272 28.51 -30.38 -29.59
C HIS A 272 27.16 -29.93 -30.15
N THR A 273 27.18 -29.16 -31.23
CA THR A 273 26.00 -28.88 -32.06
C THR A 273 26.07 -29.78 -33.29
N ILE A 274 25.08 -30.65 -33.47
CA ILE A 274 24.92 -31.43 -34.70
C ILE A 274 24.28 -30.52 -35.75
N HIS A 275 25.05 -30.24 -36.80
CA HIS A 275 24.59 -29.59 -38.03
C HIS A 275 23.82 -30.58 -38.91
N SER A 276 22.78 -30.10 -39.60
CA SER A 276 22.21 -30.74 -40.79
C SER A 276 22.34 -29.77 -41.97
N ASP A 277 23.34 -30.03 -42.82
CA ASP A 277 23.40 -29.62 -44.23
C ASP A 277 22.57 -30.62 -45.05
N GLY A 278 22.02 -30.37 -46.23
CA GLY A 278 22.11 -29.27 -47.17
C GLY A 278 21.26 -29.62 -48.41
N THR A 279 20.95 -28.64 -49.25
CA THR A 279 20.36 -28.86 -50.58
C THR A 279 21.22 -28.16 -51.63
N SER A 280 21.27 -28.78 -52.79
CA SER A 280 22.34 -28.85 -53.77
C SER A 280 22.50 -27.66 -54.74
N THR A 281 23.71 -27.59 -55.33
CA THR A 281 24.08 -27.18 -56.72
C THR A 281 23.98 -25.68 -57.10
N SER A 282 25.12 -24.95 -57.18
CA SER A 282 25.91 -24.58 -58.39
C SER A 282 25.21 -23.59 -59.35
N SER A 283 25.77 -22.54 -59.97
CA SER A 283 27.13 -21.99 -60.13
C SER A 283 27.05 -20.69 -60.98
N MET A 284 28.09 -19.85 -60.90
CA MET A 284 28.57 -18.85 -61.89
C MET A 284 27.99 -17.39 -61.95
N SER A 285 28.88 -16.47 -61.53
CA SER A 285 29.35 -15.22 -62.17
C SER A 285 28.40 -14.03 -62.49
N SER A 286 28.66 -12.86 -61.88
CA SER A 286 29.16 -11.62 -62.55
C SER A 286 29.31 -10.43 -61.56
N PRO A 287 30.13 -9.40 -61.87
CA PRO A 287 30.87 -8.61 -60.86
C PRO A 287 30.47 -7.12 -60.71
N SER A 288 30.96 -6.53 -59.61
CA SER A 288 31.38 -5.12 -59.41
C SER A 288 30.29 -4.01 -59.41
N ASN A 289 30.31 -2.95 -58.59
CA ASN A 289 31.38 -2.18 -57.93
C ASN A 289 30.88 -1.55 -56.61
N SER A 290 31.66 -1.63 -55.53
CA SER A 290 31.76 -0.54 -54.56
C SER A 290 33.17 -0.50 -53.96
N PRO A 291 33.82 0.68 -53.89
CA PRO A 291 35.17 0.79 -53.33
C PRO A 291 35.11 0.95 -51.80
N ASN A 292 35.81 0.09 -51.08
CA ASN A 292 36.41 0.38 -49.76
C ASN A 292 37.80 0.99 -50.00
N PRO A 293 38.41 1.79 -49.09
CA PRO A 293 38.51 1.59 -47.63
C PRO A 293 38.29 2.92 -46.84
N SER A 294 38.19 3.03 -45.51
CA SER A 294 39.08 2.56 -44.44
C SER A 294 38.50 2.96 -43.07
N ALA A 295 38.63 2.07 -42.09
CA ALA A 295 38.89 2.33 -40.66
C ALA A 295 38.14 3.45 -39.92
N SER A 296 37.07 3.07 -39.20
CA SER A 296 36.94 3.29 -37.74
C SER A 296 35.63 2.65 -37.26
N GLN A 297 35.65 1.37 -36.86
CA GLN A 297 34.55 0.80 -36.10
C GLN A 297 34.55 1.45 -34.71
N LYS A 298 33.79 2.54 -34.58
CA LYS A 298 33.26 2.94 -33.27
C LYS A 298 32.33 1.81 -32.84
N LYS A 299 32.76 1.11 -31.79
CA LYS A 299 31.94 0.27 -30.91
C LYS A 299 30.61 1.02 -30.72
N GLY A 300 29.51 0.41 -31.17
CA GLY A 300 28.19 1.03 -31.08
C GLY A 300 27.94 1.46 -29.64
N ASP A 301 27.85 2.77 -29.43
CA ASP A 301 27.44 3.36 -28.18
C ASP A 301 26.02 2.84 -27.91
N CYS A 302 25.90 1.88 -26.99
CA CYS A 302 24.61 1.62 -26.35
C CYS A 302 24.22 2.94 -25.69
N ILE A 303 23.22 3.62 -26.24
CA ILE A 303 22.64 4.82 -25.68
C ILE A 303 22.05 4.41 -24.32
N SER A 304 22.85 4.60 -23.27
CA SER A 304 22.44 4.53 -21.88
C SER A 304 21.49 5.69 -21.65
N TYR A 305 20.20 5.49 -21.95
CA TYR A 305 19.19 6.39 -21.44
C TYR A 305 19.27 6.33 -19.92
N HIS A 306 19.60 7.46 -19.31
CA HIS A 306 19.48 7.72 -17.88
C HIS A 306 17.99 7.71 -17.48
N THR A 307 17.30 6.58 -17.66
CA THR A 307 15.88 6.45 -17.36
C THR A 307 15.77 5.62 -16.09
N GLY A 308 15.43 6.29 -14.99
CA GLY A 308 15.16 5.57 -13.74
C GLY A 308 13.94 4.66 -13.87
N CYS A 309 13.92 3.60 -13.07
CA CYS A 309 12.86 2.59 -13.10
C CYS A 309 12.66 1.95 -11.73
N LEU A 310 11.51 1.32 -11.54
CA LEU A 310 11.24 0.52 -10.34
C LEU A 310 11.78 -0.89 -10.54
N GLN A 311 12.59 -1.37 -9.59
CA GLN A 311 13.18 -2.69 -9.69
C GLN A 311 12.21 -3.76 -9.19
N PHE A 312 11.79 -4.64 -10.10
CA PHE A 312 10.83 -5.73 -9.90
C PHE A 312 11.53 -7.11 -9.94
N GLY A 313 12.78 -7.21 -9.46
CA GLY A 313 13.58 -8.45 -9.52
C GLY A 313 14.65 -8.55 -8.44
N ASN A 314 15.23 -9.75 -8.28
CA ASN A 314 16.33 -9.95 -7.33
C ASN A 314 17.55 -9.08 -7.70
N CYS A 315 18.19 -8.49 -6.67
CA CYS A 315 19.43 -7.74 -6.78
C CYS A 315 20.43 -8.47 -7.69
N GLY A 316 20.86 -7.83 -8.78
CA GLY A 316 21.84 -8.37 -9.74
C GLY A 316 21.27 -8.79 -11.10
N SER A 317 19.96 -8.97 -11.23
CA SER A 317 19.29 -9.20 -12.54
C SER A 317 18.92 -7.88 -13.22
N GLY A 318 19.93 -7.08 -13.59
CA GLY A 318 19.72 -5.79 -14.24
C GLY A 318 18.91 -5.90 -15.53
N GLY A 319 17.87 -5.08 -15.67
CA GLY A 319 17.23 -4.74 -16.95
C GLY A 319 15.98 -5.53 -17.37
N LEU A 320 15.81 -6.79 -16.96
CA LEU A 320 14.69 -7.62 -17.46
C LEU A 320 13.39 -7.54 -16.62
N ASN A 321 13.50 -7.17 -15.35
CA ASN A 321 12.36 -7.05 -14.44
C ASN A 321 12.35 -5.67 -13.80
N CYS A 322 12.22 -4.62 -14.59
CA CYS A 322 12.01 -3.26 -14.10
C CYS A 322 10.75 -2.66 -14.73
N ILE A 323 10.02 -1.84 -13.98
CA ILE A 323 8.91 -1.04 -14.53
C ILE A 323 9.43 0.35 -14.87
N TYR A 324 9.32 0.71 -16.13
CA TYR A 324 9.58 2.05 -16.63
C TYR A 324 8.28 2.84 -16.73
N PRO A 325 8.33 4.19 -16.65
CA PRO A 325 7.16 5.02 -16.91
C PRO A 325 6.49 4.70 -18.26
N SER A 326 7.30 4.36 -19.27
CA SER A 326 6.84 3.99 -20.61
C SER A 326 5.96 2.75 -20.66
N ASP A 327 6.12 1.82 -19.70
CA ASP A 327 5.33 0.59 -19.64
C ASP A 327 3.89 0.85 -19.20
N LEU A 328 3.66 1.96 -18.48
CA LEU A 328 2.34 2.36 -18.00
C LEU A 328 1.59 3.25 -19.01
N ILE A 329 2.30 3.93 -19.91
CA ILE A 329 1.71 4.81 -20.93
C ILE A 329 0.62 4.12 -21.75
N PRO A 330 0.76 2.87 -22.23
CA PRO A 330 -0.29 2.21 -23.01
C PRO A 330 -1.64 2.11 -22.29
N PHE A 331 -1.62 2.02 -20.96
CA PHE A 331 -2.78 1.86 -20.10
C PHE A 331 -3.49 3.17 -19.76
N THR A 332 -2.85 4.33 -20.03
CA THR A 332 -3.48 5.67 -19.92
C THR A 332 -4.61 5.90 -20.93
N ARG A 333 -4.94 4.91 -21.76
CA ARG A 333 -6.17 4.90 -22.58
C ARG A 333 -7.43 4.75 -21.73
N ARG A 334 -7.30 4.28 -20.50
CA ARG A 334 -8.37 4.21 -19.50
C ARG A 334 -8.05 5.16 -18.34
N PRO A 335 -9.04 5.61 -17.55
CA PRO A 335 -8.79 6.41 -16.36
C PRO A 335 -7.93 5.67 -15.34
N LEU A 336 -6.76 6.21 -15.03
CA LEU A 336 -5.80 5.63 -14.09
C LEU A 336 -5.55 6.54 -12.89
N PHE A 337 -5.53 5.93 -11.71
CA PHE A 337 -5.01 6.52 -10.48
C PHE A 337 -3.78 5.71 -10.05
N ILE A 338 -2.61 6.33 -9.99
CA ILE A 338 -1.34 5.65 -9.76
C ILE A 338 -0.73 6.17 -8.46
N ILE A 339 -0.30 5.26 -7.59
CA ILE A 339 0.43 5.56 -6.37
C ILE A 339 1.78 4.87 -6.47
N ILE A 340 2.87 5.65 -6.47
CA ILE A 340 4.24 5.14 -6.53
C ILE A 340 4.93 5.43 -5.20
N GLU A 341 5.25 4.38 -4.47
CA GLU A 341 6.14 4.40 -3.31
C GLU A 341 7.54 3.94 -3.73
N SER A 342 8.44 4.90 -3.91
CA SER A 342 9.83 4.67 -4.31
C SER A 342 10.70 5.89 -4.03
N ASP A 343 11.99 5.66 -3.77
CA ASP A 343 13.04 6.67 -3.77
C ASP A 343 13.33 7.27 -5.16
N ALA A 344 12.87 6.63 -6.24
CA ALA A 344 12.92 7.16 -7.60
C ALA A 344 11.52 7.47 -8.18
N SER A 345 10.55 7.80 -7.32
CA SER A 345 9.16 8.07 -7.73
C SER A 345 9.06 9.22 -8.74
N GLU A 346 9.96 10.21 -8.66
CA GLU A 346 9.99 11.39 -9.54
C GLU A 346 10.08 11.04 -11.03
N VAL A 347 10.66 9.89 -11.38
CA VAL A 347 10.83 9.47 -12.77
C VAL A 347 9.47 9.19 -13.43
N PHE A 348 8.45 8.86 -12.64
CA PHE A 348 7.09 8.62 -13.13
C PHE A 348 6.33 9.90 -13.44
N LYS A 349 6.86 11.09 -13.10
CA LYS A 349 6.33 12.37 -13.60
C LYS A 349 6.31 12.42 -15.14
N ALA A 350 7.21 11.67 -15.79
CA ALA A 350 7.28 11.56 -17.25
C ALA A 350 6.01 10.98 -17.91
N ILE A 351 5.11 10.37 -17.14
CA ILE A 351 3.78 9.94 -17.65
C ILE A 351 2.93 11.17 -17.97
N SER A 352 3.03 12.23 -17.18
CA SER A 352 2.29 13.48 -17.36
C SER A 352 2.72 14.17 -18.66
N GLY A 353 1.78 14.34 -19.59
CA GLY A 353 2.00 14.86 -20.94
C GLY A 353 2.34 13.80 -21.98
N ALA A 354 2.60 12.55 -21.59
CA ALA A 354 2.88 11.44 -22.51
C ALA A 354 1.68 10.49 -22.70
N GLU A 355 0.56 10.76 -22.02
CA GLU A 355 -0.63 9.93 -22.05
C GLU A 355 -1.23 9.82 -23.46
N LYS A 356 -1.90 8.69 -23.72
CA LYS A 356 -2.46 8.37 -25.05
C LYS A 356 -3.99 8.42 -25.12
N GLY A 357 -4.67 8.76 -24.03
CA GLY A 357 -6.13 8.87 -24.00
C GLY A 357 -6.62 9.79 -22.88
N GLU A 358 -6.72 9.26 -21.68
CA GLU A 358 -7.15 9.99 -20.49
C GLU A 358 -5.91 10.43 -19.70
N ARG A 359 -5.99 11.59 -19.03
CA ARG A 359 -4.92 12.02 -18.11
C ARG A 359 -4.92 11.14 -16.86
N ALA A 360 -3.73 10.77 -16.40
CA ALA A 360 -3.57 9.95 -15.19
C ALA A 360 -3.40 10.84 -13.94
N ALA A 361 -3.97 10.42 -12.81
CA ALA A 361 -3.61 10.97 -11.51
C ALA A 361 -2.47 10.18 -10.91
N LEU A 362 -1.43 10.86 -10.44
CA LEU A 362 -0.27 10.26 -9.81
C LEU A 362 -0.07 10.85 -8.41
N LEU A 363 0.13 9.98 -7.42
CA LEU A 363 0.66 10.30 -6.11
C LEU A 363 2.05 9.66 -5.98
N LEU A 364 3.06 10.48 -5.73
CA LEU A 364 4.47 10.08 -5.70
C LEU A 364 5.02 10.30 -4.30
N SER A 365 5.69 9.29 -3.76
CA SER A 365 6.41 9.39 -2.48
C SER A 365 7.61 10.32 -2.57
N PRO A 366 8.14 10.80 -1.44
CA PRO A 366 9.40 11.54 -1.43
C PRO A 366 10.57 10.73 -2.02
N ASN A 367 11.53 11.42 -2.63
CA ASN A 367 12.74 10.80 -3.19
C ASN A 367 13.70 10.31 -2.11
N CYS A 368 13.69 10.95 -0.93
CA CYS A 368 14.55 10.58 0.19
C CYS A 368 13.76 9.91 1.31
N SER A 369 14.27 8.77 1.79
CA SER A 369 13.75 8.14 3.01
C SER A 369 13.95 9.04 4.22
N PHE A 370 12.94 9.12 5.08
CA PHE A 370 13.01 9.94 6.28
C PHE A 370 14.07 9.40 7.27
N PRO A 371 15.01 10.22 7.77
CA PRO A 371 15.99 9.80 8.75
C PRO A 371 15.33 9.69 10.14
N ILE A 372 14.70 8.54 10.42
CA ILE A 372 14.25 8.23 11.78
C ILE A 372 15.52 8.04 12.64
N GLY A 373 15.67 8.86 13.69
CA GLY A 373 16.86 8.85 14.56
C GLY A 373 17.26 7.46 15.04
N SER A 374 18.55 7.16 14.94
CA SER A 374 19.19 5.84 15.03
C SER A 374 19.09 5.09 16.37
N SER A 375 18.18 5.44 17.28
CA SER A 375 18.07 4.75 18.58
C SER A 375 17.14 3.55 18.57
N ASP A 376 16.22 3.42 17.60
CA ASP A 376 15.31 2.28 17.52
C ASP A 376 15.24 1.74 16.08
N ALA A 377 16.23 0.93 15.68
CA ALA A 377 16.22 0.18 14.43
C ALA A 377 14.99 -0.76 14.28
N SER A 378 14.22 -0.96 15.36
CA SER A 378 12.93 -1.66 15.37
C SER A 378 11.79 -0.87 14.70
N ARG A 379 11.92 0.45 14.53
CA ARG A 379 10.89 1.33 13.93
C ARG A 379 10.88 1.32 12.40
N HIS A 380 11.90 0.75 11.75
CA HIS A 380 11.88 0.44 10.31
C HIS A 380 10.89 -0.69 9.94
N SER A 381 10.24 -1.31 10.95
CA SER A 381 9.29 -2.42 10.73
C SER A 381 7.86 -1.98 10.44
N VAL A 382 7.56 -0.67 10.43
CA VAL A 382 6.17 -0.16 10.40
C VAL A 382 5.64 0.08 8.98
N GLY A 383 6.37 -0.31 7.94
CA GLY A 383 5.99 -0.13 6.54
C GLY A 383 6.41 1.23 5.96
N SER A 384 6.04 1.50 4.72
CA SER A 384 6.41 2.72 4.01
C SER A 384 5.67 3.97 4.52
N LEU A 385 6.34 5.13 4.46
CA LEU A 385 5.86 6.37 5.08
C LEU A 385 4.60 6.91 4.40
N LEU A 386 4.60 7.02 3.06
CA LEU A 386 3.42 7.49 2.35
C LEU A 386 2.25 6.53 2.58
N THR A 387 2.49 5.22 2.46
CA THR A 387 1.43 4.22 2.64
C THR A 387 0.78 4.31 4.01
N ILE A 388 1.56 4.52 5.08
CA ILE A 388 0.94 4.70 6.39
C ILE A 388 0.16 6.03 6.48
N PHE A 389 0.63 7.13 5.88
CA PHE A 389 -0.16 8.36 5.83
C PHE A 389 -1.46 8.20 5.03
N LEU A 390 -1.42 7.47 3.91
CA LEU A 390 -2.57 7.19 3.06
C LEU A 390 -3.59 6.26 3.73
N THR A 391 -3.14 5.38 4.61
CA THR A 391 -4.00 4.33 5.22
C THR A 391 -4.45 4.69 6.63
N ALA A 392 -3.59 5.39 7.38
CA ALA A 392 -3.71 5.68 8.80
C ALA A 392 -3.01 7.05 9.14
N PRO A 393 -3.59 8.19 8.70
CA PRO A 393 -2.90 9.50 8.71
C PRO A 393 -2.54 10.00 10.11
N LEU A 394 -3.43 9.85 11.10
CA LEU A 394 -3.14 10.28 12.47
C LEU A 394 -2.07 9.39 13.11
N GLN A 395 -2.10 8.09 12.83
CA GLN A 395 -1.08 7.15 13.29
C GLN A 395 0.29 7.48 12.67
N ALA A 396 0.32 7.80 11.38
CA ALA A 396 1.53 8.25 10.69
C ALA A 396 2.10 9.53 11.30
N PHE A 397 1.23 10.47 11.69
CA PHE A 397 1.62 11.68 12.40
C PHE A 397 2.26 11.36 13.77
N CYS A 398 1.64 10.51 14.58
CA CYS A 398 2.20 10.10 15.88
C CYS A 398 3.55 9.38 15.72
N LEU A 399 3.68 8.51 14.71
CA LEU A 399 4.92 7.82 14.37
C LEU A 399 6.05 8.78 14.01
N LEU A 400 5.74 9.80 13.19
CA LEU A 400 6.69 10.83 12.80
C LEU A 400 7.20 11.61 14.02
N LEU A 401 6.34 11.82 15.02
CA LEU A 401 6.69 12.44 16.30
C LEU A 401 7.48 11.51 17.23
N GLY A 402 7.56 10.22 16.90
CA GLY A 402 8.21 9.19 17.71
C GLY A 402 7.37 8.73 18.91
N ILE A 403 6.08 9.03 18.93
CA ILE A 403 5.13 8.67 19.99
C ILE A 403 4.61 7.25 19.70
N SER A 404 4.69 6.35 20.68
CA SER A 404 4.09 5.02 20.57
C SER A 404 2.59 5.12 20.78
N GLY A 405 1.80 4.30 20.07
CA GLY A 405 0.34 4.25 20.25
C GLY A 405 -0.09 3.85 21.68
N SER A 406 0.78 3.16 22.42
CA SER A 406 0.56 2.81 23.84
C SER A 406 0.59 4.01 24.79
N ASP A 407 1.22 5.11 24.38
CA ASP A 407 1.55 6.22 25.26
C ASP A 407 0.50 7.34 25.19
N ILE A 408 -0.48 7.20 24.29
CA ILE A 408 -1.48 8.22 24.00
C ILE A 408 -2.78 7.90 24.74
N GLU A 409 -3.28 8.90 25.48
CA GLU A 409 -4.61 8.82 26.08
C GLU A 409 -5.70 8.74 25.01
N MET A 410 -6.63 7.80 25.21
CA MET A 410 -7.71 7.49 24.27
C MET A 410 -8.56 8.71 23.89
N ASP A 411 -8.85 9.59 24.86
CA ASP A 411 -9.70 10.75 24.63
C ASP A 411 -8.98 11.85 23.84
N THR A 412 -7.69 12.07 24.11
CA THR A 412 -6.83 12.94 23.29
C THR A 412 -6.77 12.46 21.85
N TYR A 413 -6.62 11.15 21.66
CA TYR A 413 -6.59 10.56 20.34
C TYR A 413 -7.91 10.74 19.59
N LYS A 414 -9.06 10.45 20.22
CA LYS A 414 -10.38 10.65 19.62
C LYS A 414 -10.61 12.12 19.25
N HIS A 415 -10.16 13.04 20.10
CA HIS A 415 -10.24 14.47 19.82
C HIS A 415 -9.39 14.86 18.60
N ALA A 416 -8.15 14.36 18.51
CA ALA A 416 -7.28 14.56 17.36
C ALA A 416 -7.86 13.94 16.07
N GLU A 417 -8.49 12.77 16.17
CA GLU A 417 -9.16 12.09 15.04
C GLU A 417 -10.36 12.90 14.53
N SER A 418 -11.16 13.45 15.44
CA SER A 418 -12.30 14.33 15.10
C SER A 418 -11.80 15.61 14.41
N LEU A 419 -10.77 16.25 14.97
CA LEU A 419 -10.14 17.43 14.40
C LEU A 419 -9.59 17.17 12.98
N LEU A 420 -8.86 16.05 12.81
CA LEU A 420 -8.31 15.66 11.52
C LEU A 420 -9.44 15.38 10.52
N SER A 421 -10.48 14.65 10.93
CA SER A 421 -11.61 14.33 10.06
C SER A 421 -12.38 15.58 9.61
N SER A 422 -12.61 16.55 10.50
CA SER A 422 -13.18 17.85 10.16
C SER A 422 -12.30 18.59 9.15
N SER A 423 -10.99 18.68 9.42
CA SER A 423 -10.04 19.37 8.55
C SER A 423 -9.99 18.77 7.14
N LEU A 424 -9.95 17.43 7.03
CA LEU A 424 -9.95 16.73 5.74
C LEU A 424 -11.24 17.02 4.95
N ASN A 425 -12.39 17.07 5.62
CA ASN A 425 -13.66 17.39 4.97
C ASN A 425 -13.68 18.83 4.45
N ASP A 426 -13.22 19.79 5.25
CA ASP A 426 -13.12 21.20 4.87
C ASP A 426 -12.16 21.41 3.68
N TRP A 427 -11.03 20.71 3.67
CA TRP A 427 -10.10 20.73 2.54
C TRP A 427 -10.69 20.10 1.29
N GLY A 428 -11.45 19.01 1.45
CA GLY A 428 -12.16 18.39 0.34
C GLY A 428 -13.30 19.24 -0.21
N LEU A 429 -13.92 20.09 0.60
CA LEU A 429 -14.88 21.09 0.14
C LEU A 429 -14.15 22.21 -0.62
N THR A 430 -13.08 22.76 -0.03
CA THR A 430 -12.23 23.79 -0.63
C THR A 430 -11.73 23.38 -2.01
N LEU A 431 -11.32 22.11 -2.16
CA LEU A 431 -10.85 21.56 -3.42
C LEU A 431 -12.01 21.42 -4.43
N ALA A 432 -13.19 20.96 -3.99
CA ALA A 432 -14.36 20.81 -4.85
C ALA A 432 -14.92 22.15 -5.35
N THR A 433 -14.74 23.23 -4.59
CA THR A 433 -15.15 24.60 -4.96
C THR A 433 -14.07 25.39 -5.71
N SER A 434 -12.91 24.79 -5.98
CA SER A 434 -11.80 25.50 -6.63
C SER A 434 -12.00 25.62 -8.14
N ASP A 435 -11.93 26.84 -8.67
CA ASP A 435 -12.11 27.12 -10.10
C ASP A 435 -11.00 26.54 -11.00
N ASN A 436 -9.79 26.34 -10.45
CA ASN A 436 -8.60 25.90 -11.19
C ASN A 436 -8.27 24.41 -10.96
N LEU A 437 -9.25 23.60 -10.52
CA LEU A 437 -9.02 22.18 -10.31
C LEU A 437 -8.89 21.43 -11.65
N ASP A 438 -7.80 20.67 -11.81
CA ASP A 438 -7.64 19.83 -13.01
C ASP A 438 -8.80 18.82 -13.11
N PRO A 439 -9.34 18.57 -14.32
CA PRO A 439 -10.45 17.65 -14.52
C PRO A 439 -10.25 16.24 -13.95
N VAL A 440 -9.01 15.75 -13.90
CA VAL A 440 -8.69 14.45 -13.32
C VAL A 440 -9.03 14.43 -11.83
N TRP A 441 -8.59 15.44 -11.08
CA TRP A 441 -8.88 15.54 -9.65
C TRP A 441 -10.38 15.73 -9.39
N ALA A 442 -11.07 16.50 -10.24
CA ALA A 442 -12.51 16.67 -10.14
C ALA A 442 -13.28 15.34 -10.28
N GLN A 443 -12.87 14.48 -11.23
CA GLN A 443 -13.49 13.17 -11.41
C GLN A 443 -13.21 12.23 -10.24
N ILE A 444 -12.00 12.27 -9.69
CA ILE A 444 -11.55 11.46 -8.55
C ILE A 444 -12.29 11.82 -7.26
N LEU A 445 -12.61 13.10 -7.05
CA LEU A 445 -13.28 13.58 -5.84
C LEU A 445 -14.70 13.02 -5.67
N GLY A 446 -15.31 12.52 -6.74
CA GLY A 446 -16.62 11.87 -6.71
C GLY A 446 -16.59 10.43 -6.16
N ASP A 447 -15.43 9.78 -6.13
CA ASP A 447 -15.26 8.45 -5.55
C ASP A 447 -14.78 8.55 -4.10
N GLN A 448 -15.47 7.89 -3.18
CA GLN A 448 -15.18 7.98 -1.75
C GLN A 448 -13.80 7.43 -1.35
N PHE A 449 -13.30 6.39 -2.03
CA PHE A 449 -12.02 5.78 -1.71
C PHE A 449 -10.88 6.62 -2.26
N LEU A 450 -10.98 7.04 -3.53
CA LEU A 450 -9.95 7.87 -4.16
C LEU A 450 -9.90 9.27 -3.54
N ARG A 451 -11.05 9.88 -3.23
CA ARG A 451 -11.13 11.13 -2.45
C ARG A 451 -10.39 10.99 -1.12
N ARG A 452 -10.61 9.90 -0.39
CA ARG A 452 -9.96 9.64 0.90
C ARG A 452 -8.43 9.56 0.75
N PHE A 453 -7.92 8.86 -0.26
CA PHE A 453 -6.49 8.82 -0.54
C PHE A 453 -5.92 10.21 -0.88
N LEU A 454 -6.61 10.99 -1.71
CA LEU A 454 -6.16 12.34 -2.07
C LEU A 454 -6.10 13.27 -0.85
N LEU A 455 -7.12 13.28 0.00
CA LEU A 455 -7.13 14.15 1.18
C LEU A 455 -6.06 13.74 2.20
N ARG A 456 -5.85 12.44 2.39
CA ARG A 456 -4.77 11.91 3.25
C ARG A 456 -3.39 12.19 2.67
N PHE A 457 -3.25 12.18 1.35
CA PHE A 457 -2.04 12.62 0.66
C PHE A 457 -1.76 14.11 0.91
N ILE A 458 -2.77 14.96 0.80
CA ILE A 458 -2.63 16.40 1.08
C ILE A 458 -2.20 16.62 2.53
N PHE A 459 -2.77 15.87 3.48
CA PHE A 459 -2.32 15.89 4.87
C PHE A 459 -0.86 15.46 5.02
N CYS A 460 -0.46 14.35 4.40
CA CYS A 460 0.93 13.89 4.37
C CYS A 460 1.88 14.99 3.88
N ARG A 461 1.55 15.61 2.73
CA ARG A 461 2.32 16.71 2.15
C ARG A 461 2.41 17.89 3.10
N ALA A 462 1.32 18.28 3.75
CA ALA A 462 1.29 19.38 4.70
C ALA A 462 2.20 19.11 5.92
N VAL A 463 2.07 17.94 6.52
CA VAL A 463 2.87 17.51 7.68
C VAL A 463 4.36 17.49 7.33
N LEU A 464 4.74 16.85 6.22
CA LEU A 464 6.15 16.75 5.80
C LEU A 464 6.73 18.09 5.36
N THR A 465 5.93 18.99 4.79
CA THR A 465 6.41 20.33 4.41
C THR A 465 6.73 21.18 5.65
N LEU A 466 5.89 21.09 6.69
CA LEU A 466 6.00 21.92 7.89
C LEU A 466 6.95 21.31 8.94
N PHE A 467 7.36 20.06 8.81
CA PHE A 467 8.20 19.40 9.80
C PHE A 467 9.65 19.93 9.77
N VAL A 468 10.23 20.21 10.95
CA VAL A 468 11.53 20.92 11.08
C VAL A 468 12.67 20.25 10.30
N GLN A 469 12.73 18.91 10.26
CA GLN A 469 13.83 18.19 9.59
C GLN A 469 13.77 18.25 8.06
N THR A 470 12.57 18.47 7.52
CA THR A 470 12.24 18.43 6.08
C THR A 470 11.80 19.80 5.56
N TYR A 471 11.73 20.80 6.42
CA TYR A 471 11.37 22.16 6.07
C TYR A 471 12.32 22.71 5.00
N ASN A 472 11.75 23.23 3.91
CA ASN A 472 12.47 23.72 2.73
C ASN A 472 13.39 22.70 2.04
N LYS A 473 13.15 21.39 2.21
CA LYS A 473 13.85 20.33 1.48
C LYS A 473 12.87 19.55 0.61
N GLU A 474 12.83 19.90 -0.67
CA GLU A 474 11.87 19.34 -1.64
C GLU A 474 12.01 17.81 -1.79
N GLU A 475 13.22 17.26 -1.61
CA GLU A 475 13.51 15.83 -1.68
C GLU A 475 12.73 14.96 -0.67
N PHE A 476 12.20 15.58 0.40
CA PHE A 476 11.38 14.91 1.42
C PHE A 476 9.89 15.17 1.27
N HIS A 477 9.47 15.89 0.23
CA HIS A 477 8.07 16.25 0.03
C HIS A 477 7.42 15.31 -0.99
N PRO A 478 6.26 14.72 -0.68
CA PRO A 478 5.54 13.93 -1.64
C PRO A 478 4.92 14.84 -2.70
N GLU A 479 4.92 14.38 -3.95
CA GLU A 479 4.44 15.14 -5.10
C GLU A 479 3.26 14.45 -5.78
N CYS A 480 2.46 15.23 -6.51
CA CYS A 480 1.33 14.69 -7.27
C CYS A 480 1.28 15.31 -8.66
N MET A 481 0.77 14.54 -9.62
CA MET A 481 0.53 15.02 -10.99
C MET A 481 -0.92 14.68 -11.38
N PRO A 482 -1.69 15.62 -11.96
CA PRO A 482 -1.38 17.05 -12.14
C PRO A 482 -1.19 17.81 -10.83
N ALA A 483 -0.55 18.98 -10.86
CA ALA A 483 -0.36 19.80 -9.67
C ALA A 483 -1.72 20.20 -9.04
N LEU A 484 -1.79 20.20 -7.71
CA LEU A 484 -2.98 20.65 -6.98
C LEU A 484 -3.04 22.18 -6.92
N PRO A 485 -4.25 22.79 -6.84
CA PRO A 485 -4.40 24.24 -6.75
C PRO A 485 -3.72 24.84 -5.50
N ASP A 486 -3.30 26.11 -5.58
CA ASP A 486 -2.68 26.85 -4.48
C ASP A 486 -3.58 26.94 -3.22
N ALA A 487 -4.90 26.83 -3.41
CA ALA A 487 -5.87 26.78 -2.32
C ALA A 487 -5.58 25.65 -1.31
N VAL A 488 -4.98 24.54 -1.78
CA VAL A 488 -4.58 23.40 -0.94
C VAL A 488 -3.06 23.30 -0.74
N SER A 489 -2.38 24.44 -0.81
CA SER A 489 -0.96 24.55 -0.50
C SER A 489 -0.70 24.32 1.00
N PRO A 490 0.34 23.56 1.37
CA PRO A 490 0.78 23.39 2.77
C PRO A 490 1.02 24.70 3.53
N ARG A 491 1.32 25.78 2.80
CA ARG A 491 1.65 27.09 3.38
C ARG A 491 0.41 27.95 3.65
N THR A 492 -0.78 27.53 3.26
CA THR A 492 -2.02 28.26 3.55
C THR A 492 -2.37 28.17 5.04
N SER A 493 -2.95 29.24 5.61
CA SER A 493 -3.27 29.34 7.04
C SER A 493 -4.14 28.18 7.54
N ALA A 494 -5.12 27.72 6.76
CA ALA A 494 -5.98 26.59 7.12
C ALA A 494 -5.19 25.29 7.39
N PHE A 495 -4.22 24.98 6.54
CA PHE A 495 -3.39 23.77 6.67
C PHE A 495 -2.42 23.88 7.85
N GLN A 496 -1.80 25.04 8.01
CA GLN A 496 -0.91 25.28 9.14
C GLN A 496 -1.67 25.20 10.47
N THR A 497 -2.86 25.82 10.57
CA THR A 497 -3.69 25.78 11.78
C THR A 497 -4.05 24.35 12.18
N ALA A 498 -4.46 23.50 11.24
CA ALA A 498 -4.78 22.10 11.54
C ALA A 498 -3.54 21.34 12.07
N VAL A 499 -2.38 21.51 11.44
CA VAL A 499 -1.13 20.87 11.88
C VAL A 499 -0.66 21.42 13.23
N VAL A 500 -0.80 22.73 13.48
CA VAL A 500 -0.51 23.36 14.80
C VAL A 500 -1.41 22.75 15.86
N GLN A 501 -2.72 22.68 15.62
CA GLN A 501 -3.69 22.17 16.59
C GLN A 501 -3.40 20.69 16.92
N LEU A 502 -3.14 19.86 15.91
CA LEU A 502 -2.72 18.48 16.12
C LEU A 502 -1.39 18.40 16.90
N ALA A 503 -0.39 19.19 16.52
CA ALA A 503 0.90 19.22 17.22
C ALA A 503 0.76 19.69 18.67
N LYS A 504 -0.18 20.58 19.00
CA LYS A 504 -0.49 20.99 20.38
C LYS A 504 -1.06 19.84 21.20
N LEU A 505 -2.01 19.08 20.64
CA LEU A 505 -2.62 17.92 21.33
C LEU A 505 -1.58 16.87 21.73
N PHE A 506 -0.50 16.73 20.95
CA PHE A 506 0.60 15.81 21.23
C PHE A 506 1.85 16.49 21.84
N HIS A 507 1.73 17.73 22.31
CA HIS A 507 2.83 18.52 22.91
C HIS A 507 4.11 18.59 22.04
N ALA A 508 3.96 18.60 20.72
CA ALA A 508 5.03 18.47 19.74
C ALA A 508 5.17 19.69 18.79
N THR A 509 4.61 20.86 19.16
CA THR A 509 4.65 22.09 18.35
C THR A 509 6.07 22.50 17.93
N LYS A 510 7.07 22.26 18.79
CA LYS A 510 8.49 22.56 18.52
C LYS A 510 9.09 21.74 17.36
N ARG A 511 8.43 20.67 16.90
CA ARG A 511 8.86 19.84 15.78
C ARG A 511 8.40 20.36 14.43
N PHE A 512 7.63 21.45 14.40
CA PHE A 512 7.10 22.06 13.19
C PHE A 512 7.49 23.53 13.07
N VAL A 513 7.62 24.00 11.84
CA VAL A 513 7.87 25.40 11.49
C VAL A 513 6.59 25.97 10.91
N PHE A 514 6.10 27.05 11.52
CA PHE A 514 4.89 27.76 11.09
C PHE A 514 5.25 29.19 10.70
N THR A 515 4.43 29.78 9.83
CA THR A 515 4.60 31.18 9.43
C THR A 515 3.88 32.04 10.48
N GLU A 516 4.53 33.07 11.02
CA GLU A 516 4.17 33.82 12.25
C GLU A 516 2.78 34.49 12.30
N ALA A 517 1.90 34.32 11.31
CA ALA A 517 0.61 35.02 11.22
C ALA A 517 -0.61 34.12 11.45
N ILE A 518 -0.56 33.21 12.43
CA ILE A 518 -1.75 32.40 12.82
C ILE A 518 -2.28 32.94 14.14
N PRO A 519 -3.45 33.63 14.16
CA PRO A 519 -4.10 33.97 15.41
C PRO A 519 -4.51 32.66 16.10
N LEU A 520 -3.88 32.40 17.25
CA LEU A 520 -4.27 31.34 18.15
C LEU A 520 -5.69 31.69 18.64
N PRO A 521 -6.67 30.78 18.62
CA PRO A 521 -7.90 31.00 19.37
C PRO A 521 -7.50 31.08 20.84
N ASP A 522 -7.69 32.24 21.45
CA ASP A 522 -7.36 32.49 22.85
C ASP A 522 -8.10 31.50 23.75
N ASP A 523 -7.36 30.96 24.72
CA ASP A 523 -7.91 30.30 25.90
C ASP A 523 -8.96 31.24 26.52
N ILE A 524 -10.19 30.76 26.67
CA ILE A 524 -11.22 31.44 27.46
C ILE A 524 -10.76 31.35 28.92
N ASN A 525 -9.89 32.28 29.29
CA ASN A 525 -9.41 32.45 30.64
C ASN A 525 -10.53 33.10 31.47
N SER A 526 -10.93 32.37 32.50
CA SER A 526 -11.34 32.86 33.82
C SER A 526 -11.33 34.37 34.00
N GLY A 527 -12.50 34.96 34.22
CA GLY A 527 -12.62 36.39 34.46
C GLY A 527 -13.94 36.82 35.07
N THR A 528 -14.27 36.34 36.26
CA THR A 528 -15.10 37.12 37.21
C THR A 528 -14.64 36.83 38.64
N ARG A 529 -13.72 37.68 39.13
CA ARG A 529 -13.65 38.06 40.53
C ARG A 529 -14.39 39.39 40.67
N SER A 530 -15.39 39.41 41.55
CA SER A 530 -15.74 40.54 42.40
C SER A 530 -16.05 39.97 43.77
#